data_AF-A0A432UFH6-F1
#
_entry.id   AF-A0A432UFH6-F1
#
_cell.length_a   1.000
_cell.length_b   1.000
_cell.length_c   1.000
_cell.angle_alpha   90.00
_cell.angle_beta   90.00
_cell.angle_gamma   90.00
#
_symmetry.space_group_name_H-M   'P 1'
#
loop_
_entity.id
_entity.type
_entity.pdbx_description
1 polymer ?
#
loop_
_entity_poly.entity_id
_entity_poly.type
_entity_poly.pdbx_seq_one_letter_code
_entity_poly.pdbx_strand_id
1 'polypeptide(L)'
;MRKSLLVLLSFLIFPGVSEAKLKKSMKKECLVCHENWLLEAKIKSPKLLTKESFRAADRLMCLSCHDGSLADDRETFLGFKHFSHPVDKKVPKDFKIPKGFPLQNGKLYCGTCHTPHTKTGSEKKLDYTFMREPNVNSALCIKCHGANAEHGENHPIFKFEKEPLKPEYAVEIEKLGGKLTKDRKLVCESCHSPHRGRAEKALIEWADNSLL
;
A
#
# COMPACT_ATOMS: atom_id res chain seq x y z
N MET A 1 -83.51 -5.59 -14.73
CA MET A 1 -82.80 -4.60 -15.55
C MET A 1 -81.33 -4.57 -15.12
N ARG A 2 -80.43 -4.91 -16.05
CA ARG A 2 -78.96 -4.82 -15.95
C ARG A 2 -78.48 -3.41 -15.59
N LYS A 3 -77.48 -3.28 -14.69
CA LYS A 3 -76.29 -2.38 -14.78
C LYS A 3 -75.20 -2.98 -13.85
N SER A 4 -74.28 -3.83 -14.33
CA SER A 4 -72.90 -3.52 -14.79
C SER A 4 -72.09 -2.74 -13.73
N LEU A 5 -71.25 -3.38 -12.90
CA LEU A 5 -69.86 -3.85 -13.11
C LEU A 5 -68.83 -2.74 -13.40
N LEU A 6 -67.70 -2.82 -12.67
CA LEU A 6 -66.37 -2.20 -12.83
C LEU A 6 -66.07 -0.92 -12.02
N VAL A 7 -65.32 -1.11 -10.92
CA VAL A 7 -64.11 -0.31 -10.68
C VAL A 7 -62.98 -1.28 -10.31
N LEU A 8 -61.99 -1.37 -11.19
CA LEU A 8 -60.77 -2.14 -11.03
C LEU A 8 -59.99 -1.66 -9.80
N LEU A 9 -59.75 -2.55 -8.83
CA LEU A 9 -58.64 -2.39 -7.89
C LEU A 9 -57.33 -2.56 -8.67
N SER A 10 -56.71 -1.44 -9.02
CA SER A 10 -55.34 -1.38 -9.48
C SER A 10 -54.42 -1.60 -8.29
N PHE A 11 -54.15 -2.86 -7.96
CA PHE A 11 -53.03 -3.22 -7.10
C PHE A 11 -51.73 -2.90 -7.85
N LEU A 12 -51.18 -1.71 -7.60
CA LEU A 12 -49.78 -1.40 -7.90
C LEU A 12 -48.90 -2.34 -7.07
N ILE A 13 -48.50 -3.45 -7.69
CA ILE A 13 -47.42 -4.30 -7.19
C ILE A 13 -46.15 -3.46 -7.35
N PHE A 14 -45.83 -2.66 -6.34
CA PHE A 14 -44.47 -2.16 -6.19
C PHE A 14 -43.59 -3.40 -6.01
N PRO A 15 -42.62 -3.69 -6.91
CA PRO A 15 -41.61 -4.66 -6.59
C PRO A 15 -40.88 -4.09 -5.38
N GLY A 16 -41.15 -4.66 -4.21
CA GLY A 16 -40.36 -4.40 -3.03
C GLY A 16 -38.94 -4.79 -3.39
N VAL A 17 -38.12 -3.81 -3.73
CA VAL A 17 -36.68 -3.97 -3.77
C VAL A 17 -36.32 -4.33 -2.33
N SER A 18 -36.20 -5.62 -2.08
CA SER A 18 -35.61 -6.13 -0.85
C SER A 18 -34.16 -5.67 -0.89
N GLU A 19 -33.90 -4.46 -0.38
CA GLU A 19 -32.59 -4.11 0.10
C GLU A 19 -32.30 -5.09 1.23
N ALA A 20 -31.61 -6.17 0.88
CA ALA A 20 -30.95 -7.04 1.83
C ALA A 20 -29.99 -6.17 2.64
N LYS A 21 -30.49 -5.60 3.73
CA LYS A 21 -29.69 -4.92 4.75
C LYS A 21 -28.72 -5.98 5.27
N LEU A 22 -27.46 -5.84 4.85
CA LEU A 22 -26.32 -6.67 5.26
C LEU A 22 -26.17 -6.53 6.78
N LYS A 23 -26.90 -7.34 7.55
CA LYS A 23 -27.04 -7.21 9.01
C LYS A 23 -25.99 -8.07 9.71
N LYS A 24 -24.73 -7.67 9.53
CA LYS A 24 -23.58 -7.78 10.44
C LYS A 24 -22.48 -7.03 9.69
N SER A 25 -22.17 -5.80 10.08
CA SER A 25 -21.43 -4.85 9.24
C SER A 25 -19.97 -5.27 9.03
N MET A 26 -19.74 -6.19 8.11
CA MET A 26 -18.48 -6.20 7.38
C MET A 26 -18.56 -5.05 6.39
N LYS A 27 -17.66 -4.10 6.57
CA LYS A 27 -17.50 -2.96 5.67
C LYS A 27 -17.23 -3.48 4.25
N LYS A 28 -17.81 -2.83 3.23
CA LYS A 28 -17.65 -3.18 1.80
C LYS A 28 -16.17 -3.28 1.44
N GLU A 29 -15.37 -2.47 2.11
CA GLU A 29 -13.93 -2.37 2.02
C GLU A 29 -13.23 -3.72 2.29
N CYS A 30 -13.69 -4.54 3.23
CA CYS A 30 -13.07 -5.85 3.51
C CYS A 30 -13.33 -6.88 2.39
N LEU A 31 -14.39 -6.67 1.59
CA LEU A 31 -14.74 -7.55 0.48
C LEU A 31 -13.78 -7.44 -0.70
N VAL A 32 -12.88 -6.44 -0.69
CA VAL A 32 -11.82 -6.30 -1.70
C VAL A 32 -10.83 -7.46 -1.68
N CYS A 33 -10.67 -8.12 -0.53
CA CYS A 33 -9.81 -9.31 -0.39
C CYS A 33 -10.61 -10.56 -0.02
N HIS A 34 -11.76 -10.40 0.62
CA HIS A 34 -12.57 -11.51 1.11
C HIS A 34 -13.88 -11.67 0.30
N GLU A 35 -13.74 -11.82 -1.01
CA GLU A 35 -14.87 -11.89 -1.96
C GLU A 35 -15.85 -13.02 -1.63
N ASN A 36 -15.34 -14.20 -1.24
CA ASN A 36 -16.17 -15.32 -0.83
C ASN A 36 -17.07 -14.97 0.37
N TRP A 37 -16.67 -14.08 1.27
CA TRP A 37 -17.52 -13.68 2.41
C TRP A 37 -18.81 -12.99 1.96
N LEU A 38 -18.80 -12.25 0.84
CA LEU A 38 -20.02 -11.66 0.28
C LEU A 38 -20.98 -12.73 -0.25
N LEU A 39 -20.41 -13.72 -0.95
CA LEU A 39 -21.19 -14.81 -1.53
C LEU A 39 -21.74 -15.73 -0.45
N GLU A 40 -20.94 -16.11 0.54
CA GLU A 40 -21.35 -16.90 1.70
C GLU A 40 -22.46 -16.23 2.51
N ALA A 41 -22.45 -14.88 2.61
CA ALA A 41 -23.49 -14.13 3.29
C ALA A 41 -24.85 -14.13 2.55
N LYS A 42 -24.86 -14.39 1.23
CA LYS A 42 -26.06 -14.26 0.39
C LYS A 42 -26.53 -15.56 -0.26
N ILE A 43 -25.62 -16.51 -0.50
CA ILE A 43 -25.85 -17.69 -1.33
C ILE A 43 -25.09 -18.90 -0.75
N LYS A 44 -25.80 -20.00 -0.50
CA LYS A 44 -25.19 -21.29 -0.12
C LYS A 44 -24.90 -22.15 -1.36
N SER A 45 -24.02 -21.70 -2.25
CA SER A 45 -23.62 -22.44 -3.45
C SER A 45 -22.11 -22.62 -3.54
N PRO A 46 -21.58 -23.82 -3.24
CA PRO A 46 -20.15 -24.11 -3.32
C PRO A 46 -19.55 -23.97 -4.73
N LYS A 47 -20.38 -23.91 -5.77
CA LYS A 47 -19.95 -23.70 -7.16
C LYS A 47 -19.58 -22.25 -7.47
N LEU A 48 -20.05 -21.31 -6.65
CA LEU A 48 -19.80 -19.88 -6.83
C LEU A 48 -18.64 -19.38 -5.95
N LEU A 49 -18.14 -20.21 -5.04
CA LEU A 49 -17.01 -19.85 -4.19
C LEU A 49 -15.69 -20.11 -4.92
N THR A 50 -14.75 -19.17 -4.80
CA THR A 50 -13.39 -19.40 -5.25
C THR A 50 -12.77 -20.49 -4.38
N LYS A 51 -12.21 -21.52 -5.02
CA LYS A 51 -11.49 -22.59 -4.32
C LYS A 51 -9.99 -22.32 -4.22
N GLU A 52 -9.50 -21.47 -5.12
CA GLU A 52 -8.13 -21.00 -5.16
C GLU A 52 -8.03 -19.68 -4.40
N SER A 53 -7.08 -19.61 -3.46
CA SER A 53 -6.75 -18.38 -2.75
C SER A 53 -5.24 -18.27 -2.63
N PHE A 54 -4.66 -17.13 -3.00
CA PHE A 54 -3.27 -16.85 -2.66
C PHE A 54 -3.17 -16.57 -1.16
N ARG A 55 -2.03 -16.92 -0.55
CA ARG A 55 -1.79 -16.50 0.83
C ARG A 55 -1.65 -14.97 0.82
N ALA A 56 -2.10 -14.29 1.87
CA ALA A 56 -1.97 -12.84 1.99
C ALA A 56 -0.52 -12.33 1.87
N ALA A 57 0.46 -13.22 2.11
CA ALA A 57 1.88 -12.93 1.97
C ALA A 57 2.46 -13.24 0.58
N ASP A 58 1.71 -13.88 -0.32
CA ASP A 58 2.21 -14.23 -1.65
C ASP A 58 2.21 -13.01 -2.56
N ARG A 59 3.27 -12.87 -3.36
CA ARG A 59 3.42 -11.79 -4.34
C ARG A 59 2.22 -11.68 -5.29
N LEU A 60 1.65 -12.81 -5.72
CA LEU A 60 0.50 -12.83 -6.61
C LEU A 60 -0.76 -12.22 -5.98
N MET A 61 -0.92 -12.30 -4.66
CA MET A 61 -2.02 -11.63 -3.95
C MET A 61 -1.89 -10.11 -4.03
N CYS A 62 -0.67 -9.57 -3.95
CA CYS A 62 -0.47 -8.13 -4.12
C CYS A 62 -0.76 -7.72 -5.58
N LEU A 63 -0.25 -8.50 -6.53
CA LEU A 63 -0.38 -8.20 -7.96
C LEU A 63 -1.80 -8.38 -8.50
N SER A 64 -2.69 -9.12 -7.83
CA SER A 64 -4.09 -9.22 -8.27
C SER A 64 -4.88 -7.92 -8.11
N CYS A 65 -4.38 -6.97 -7.30
CA CYS A 65 -4.95 -5.64 -7.17
C CYS A 65 -4.10 -4.57 -7.88
N HIS A 66 -2.78 -4.79 -7.92
CA HIS A 66 -1.80 -3.93 -8.61
C HIS A 66 -1.63 -4.27 -10.10
N ASP A 67 -2.62 -4.96 -10.69
CA ASP A 67 -2.69 -5.26 -12.13
C ASP A 67 -3.29 -4.12 -12.95
N GLY A 68 -3.71 -3.02 -12.29
CA GLY A 68 -4.39 -1.88 -12.89
C GLY A 68 -5.90 -1.89 -12.71
N SER A 69 -6.48 -2.97 -12.16
CA SER A 69 -7.94 -3.11 -11.99
C SER A 69 -8.50 -2.22 -10.88
N LEU A 70 -7.77 -2.05 -9.76
CA LEU A 70 -8.18 -1.18 -8.66
C LEU A 70 -7.62 0.24 -8.78
N ALA A 71 -6.37 0.35 -9.22
CA ALA A 71 -5.69 1.61 -9.54
C ALA A 71 -4.57 1.32 -10.54
N ASP A 72 -4.34 2.20 -11.50
CA ASP A 72 -3.21 2.06 -12.41
C ASP A 72 -1.93 2.58 -11.75
N ASP A 73 -1.28 1.71 -10.98
CA ASP A 73 0.00 1.99 -10.32
C ASP A 73 1.12 1.05 -10.78
N ARG A 74 0.92 0.41 -11.94
CA ARG A 74 1.86 -0.57 -12.52
C ARG A 74 3.27 -0.01 -12.70
N GLU A 75 3.38 1.29 -12.96
CA GLU A 75 4.69 1.97 -13.03
C GLU A 75 5.50 1.86 -11.74
N THR A 76 4.86 1.75 -10.58
CA THR A 76 5.50 1.53 -9.27
C THR A 76 6.38 0.29 -9.28
N PHE A 77 6.02 -0.70 -10.11
CA PHE A 77 6.70 -1.98 -10.19
C PHE A 77 7.84 -2.03 -11.21
N LEU A 78 8.04 -0.95 -11.98
CA LEU A 78 9.17 -0.85 -12.90
C LEU A 78 10.49 -0.76 -12.11
N GLY A 79 11.52 -1.46 -12.61
CA GLY A 79 12.85 -1.41 -12.02
C GLY A 79 13.02 -2.16 -10.69
N PHE A 80 12.02 -2.92 -10.20
CA PHE A 80 12.09 -3.62 -8.91
C PHE A 80 13.33 -4.52 -8.71
N LYS A 81 13.86 -5.08 -9.80
CA LYS A 81 15.05 -5.96 -9.76
C LYS A 81 16.37 -5.19 -9.64
N HIS A 82 16.39 -3.93 -10.07
CA HIS A 82 17.61 -3.15 -10.28
C HIS A 82 17.73 -2.00 -9.28
N PHE A 83 16.72 -1.13 -9.23
CA PHE A 83 16.85 0.20 -8.65
C PHE A 83 15.77 0.51 -7.60
N SER A 84 14.85 -0.40 -7.29
CA SER A 84 13.96 -0.24 -6.12
C SER A 84 14.57 -0.92 -4.89
N HIS A 85 13.94 -0.74 -3.73
CA HIS A 85 14.31 -1.50 -2.54
C HIS A 85 14.22 -3.00 -2.84
N PRO A 86 15.27 -3.79 -2.56
CA PRO A 86 15.39 -5.14 -3.08
C PRO A 86 14.36 -6.08 -2.44
N VAL A 87 13.36 -6.48 -3.21
CA VAL A 87 12.46 -7.61 -2.90
C VAL A 87 12.98 -8.89 -3.58
N ASP A 88 12.63 -10.05 -3.06
CA ASP A 88 13.06 -11.37 -3.51
C ASP A 88 14.58 -11.65 -3.39
N LYS A 89 15.34 -10.71 -2.79
CA LYS A 89 16.76 -10.88 -2.43
C LYS A 89 16.90 -11.30 -0.96
N LYS A 90 17.87 -12.18 -0.69
CA LYS A 90 18.17 -12.63 0.68
C LYS A 90 18.74 -11.47 1.47
N VAL A 91 18.26 -11.32 2.71
CA VAL A 91 18.83 -10.39 3.66
C VAL A 91 20.20 -10.91 4.11
N PRO A 92 21.24 -10.06 4.23
CA PRO A 92 22.52 -10.44 4.81
C PRO A 92 22.36 -11.06 6.20
N LYS A 93 23.17 -12.09 6.53
CA LYS A 93 23.00 -12.86 7.77
C LYS A 93 23.24 -12.04 9.04
N ASP A 94 24.08 -11.02 8.93
CA ASP A 94 24.46 -10.07 9.96
C ASP A 94 23.48 -8.91 10.12
N PHE A 95 22.56 -8.73 9.17
CA PHE A 95 21.56 -7.67 9.23
C PHE A 95 20.40 -8.06 10.17
N LYS A 96 20.18 -7.25 11.20
CA LYS A 96 19.10 -7.47 12.18
C LYS A 96 17.79 -6.87 11.68
N ILE A 97 16.86 -7.74 11.29
CA ILE A 97 15.50 -7.32 10.92
C ILE A 97 14.70 -6.94 12.18
N PRO A 98 14.08 -5.74 12.23
CA PRO A 98 13.25 -5.34 13.36
C PRO A 98 12.03 -6.24 13.56
N LYS A 99 11.57 -6.35 14.82
CA LYS A 99 10.35 -7.09 15.14
C LYS A 99 9.14 -6.48 14.40
N GLY A 100 8.31 -7.34 13.81
CA GLY A 100 7.09 -6.92 13.08
C GLY A 100 7.26 -6.82 11.56
N PHE A 101 8.48 -7.02 11.06
CA PHE A 101 8.83 -7.01 9.63
C PHE A 101 9.19 -8.43 9.17
N PRO A 102 8.22 -9.24 8.73
CA PRO A 102 8.48 -10.63 8.38
C PRO A 102 9.31 -10.76 7.10
N LEU A 103 10.08 -11.84 7.00
CA LEU A 103 10.73 -12.26 5.75
C LEU A 103 10.00 -13.48 5.19
N GLN A 104 10.06 -13.66 3.88
CA GLN A 104 9.62 -14.89 3.21
C GLN A 104 10.86 -15.68 2.80
N ASN A 105 11.09 -16.85 3.41
CA ASN A 105 12.27 -17.69 3.15
C ASN A 105 13.61 -16.94 3.26
N GLY A 106 13.73 -16.05 4.26
CA GLY A 106 14.93 -15.22 4.49
C GLY A 106 15.11 -14.08 3.48
N LYS A 107 14.10 -13.79 2.66
CA LYS A 107 14.09 -12.70 1.68
C LYS A 107 13.11 -11.61 2.08
N LEU A 108 13.44 -10.37 1.72
CA LEU A 108 12.48 -9.28 1.72
C LEU A 108 11.41 -9.55 0.66
N TYR A 109 10.16 -9.20 0.97
CA TYR A 109 9.05 -9.29 0.04
C TYR A 109 8.08 -8.14 0.30
N CYS A 110 7.05 -7.96 -0.53
CA CYS A 110 6.07 -6.86 -0.39
C CYS A 110 5.50 -6.79 1.02
N GLY A 111 5.14 -7.96 1.57
CA GLY A 111 4.57 -8.08 2.91
C GLY A 111 5.57 -7.87 4.06
N THR A 112 6.86 -7.63 3.79
CA THR A 112 7.79 -7.18 4.84
C THR A 112 7.43 -5.78 5.30
N CYS A 113 7.13 -4.86 4.37
CA CYS A 113 6.77 -3.47 4.67
C CYS A 113 5.26 -3.23 4.65
N HIS A 114 4.55 -3.95 3.77
CA HIS A 114 3.11 -3.85 3.63
C HIS A 114 2.36 -4.98 4.39
N THR A 115 1.12 -4.73 4.77
CA THR A 115 0.19 -5.66 5.36
C THR A 115 -1.24 -5.20 5.07
N PRO A 116 -2.13 -6.08 4.59
CA PRO A 116 -3.55 -5.74 4.45
C PRO A 116 -4.22 -5.52 5.81
N HIS A 117 -3.66 -6.10 6.88
CA HIS A 117 -4.12 -5.93 8.25
C HIS A 117 -3.17 -4.97 8.98
N THR A 118 -3.21 -3.72 8.57
CA THR A 118 -2.37 -2.66 9.14
C THR A 118 -2.90 -2.21 10.50
N LYS A 119 -2.03 -1.63 11.35
CA LYS A 119 -2.44 -0.97 12.60
C LYS A 119 -3.05 0.42 12.36
N THR A 120 -2.73 1.05 11.22
CA THR A 120 -3.29 2.35 10.77
C THR A 120 -4.62 2.15 10.03
N GLY A 121 -4.78 1.01 9.36
CA GLY A 121 -6.09 0.50 8.95
C GLY A 121 -6.88 0.05 10.18
N SER A 122 -8.15 0.42 10.24
CA SER A 122 -9.07 -0.10 11.26
C SER A 122 -10.27 -0.72 10.57
N GLU A 123 -11.10 -1.46 11.32
CA GLU A 123 -12.45 -1.85 10.87
C GLU A 123 -13.26 -0.66 10.33
N LYS A 124 -12.86 0.59 10.67
CA LYS A 124 -13.53 1.81 10.24
C LYS A 124 -12.96 2.44 8.96
N LYS A 125 -11.71 2.15 8.56
CA LYS A 125 -11.06 2.75 7.38
C LYS A 125 -9.88 1.90 6.93
N LEU A 126 -9.89 1.48 5.66
CA LEU A 126 -8.70 0.91 5.02
C LEU A 126 -7.67 2.00 4.76
N ASP A 127 -6.43 1.71 5.11
CA ASP A 127 -5.26 2.42 4.60
C ASP A 127 -4.83 1.70 3.31
N TYR A 128 -5.11 2.31 2.16
CA TYR A 128 -4.79 1.74 0.85
C TYR A 128 -3.29 1.69 0.55
N THR A 129 -2.45 2.32 1.39
CA THR A 129 -1.01 2.12 1.32
C THR A 129 -0.59 0.78 1.92
N PHE A 130 -1.45 0.17 2.74
CA PHE A 130 -1.17 -1.06 3.47
C PHE A 130 0.14 -1.04 4.27
N MET A 131 0.62 0.12 4.72
CA MET A 131 1.88 0.16 5.45
C MET A 131 1.76 -0.47 6.84
N ARG A 132 2.71 -1.33 7.23
CA ARG A 132 2.75 -1.93 8.58
C ARG A 132 2.90 -0.88 9.68
N GLU A 133 3.71 0.14 9.41
CA GLU A 133 3.94 1.29 10.27
C GLU A 133 3.93 2.58 9.43
N PRO A 134 3.50 3.71 9.99
CA PRO A 134 3.60 5.00 9.31
C PRO A 134 5.05 5.33 8.94
N ASN A 135 5.28 5.77 7.71
CA ASN A 135 6.58 6.26 7.27
C ASN A 135 6.66 7.80 7.30
N VAL A 136 6.47 8.38 8.49
CA VAL A 136 6.62 9.82 8.69
C VAL A 136 8.09 10.14 8.90
N ASN A 137 8.65 11.08 8.15
CA ASN A 137 10.06 11.50 8.27
C ASN A 137 11.04 10.31 8.22
N SER A 138 10.89 9.43 7.23
CA SER A 138 11.67 8.18 7.05
C SER A 138 11.69 7.24 8.25
N ALA A 139 10.75 7.34 9.19
CA ALA A 139 10.73 6.50 10.38
C ALA A 139 10.81 5.01 10.05
N LEU A 140 10.20 4.58 8.94
CA LEU A 140 10.26 3.18 8.51
C LEU A 140 11.66 2.77 8.03
N CYS A 141 12.32 3.63 7.24
CA CYS A 141 13.68 3.40 6.78
C CYS A 141 14.62 3.24 7.99
N ILE A 142 14.47 4.12 8.98
CA ILE A 142 15.30 4.18 10.19
C ILE A 142 15.10 2.94 11.07
N LYS A 143 13.93 2.28 11.04
CA LYS A 143 13.73 1.02 11.78
C LYS A 143 14.76 -0.04 11.39
N CYS A 144 15.06 -0.15 10.09
CA CYS A 144 16.01 -1.12 9.57
C CYS A 144 17.41 -0.52 9.42
N HIS A 145 17.51 0.72 8.93
CA HIS A 145 18.75 1.41 8.62
C HIS A 145 19.11 2.47 9.67
N GLY A 146 18.99 2.11 10.96
CA GLY A 146 19.22 3.04 12.07
C GLY A 146 20.62 3.68 12.05
N ALA A 147 21.65 2.89 11.75
CA ALA A 147 23.03 3.38 11.62
C ALA A 147 23.16 4.43 10.50
N ASN A 148 22.39 4.31 9.42
CA ASN A 148 22.42 5.27 8.32
C ASN A 148 21.84 6.64 8.70
N ALA A 149 21.11 6.73 9.81
CA ALA A 149 20.61 7.99 10.36
C ALA A 149 21.57 8.62 11.38
N GLU A 150 22.72 7.98 11.64
CA GLU A 150 23.79 8.52 12.47
C GLU A 150 24.73 9.42 11.66
N HIS A 151 25.37 10.38 12.33
CA HIS A 151 26.25 11.34 11.69
C HIS A 151 27.54 10.66 11.23
N GLY A 152 27.94 10.87 9.97
CA GLY A 152 29.19 10.34 9.41
C GLY A 152 29.03 9.04 8.60
N GLU A 153 27.88 8.36 8.67
CA GLU A 153 27.59 7.14 7.89
C GLU A 153 26.89 7.44 6.57
N ASN A 154 26.04 8.47 6.53
CA ASN A 154 25.41 9.01 5.32
C ASN A 154 25.31 10.55 5.43
N HIS A 155 24.76 11.18 4.39
CA HIS A 155 24.47 12.62 4.39
C HIS A 155 23.63 12.99 5.63
N PRO A 156 23.94 14.13 6.28
CA PRO A 156 23.35 14.52 7.55
C PRO A 156 21.88 14.93 7.42
N ILE A 157 20.98 13.93 7.35
CA ILE A 157 19.53 14.11 7.43
C ILE A 157 19.07 14.17 8.91
N PHE A 158 17.95 14.83 9.20
CA PHE A 158 17.27 14.96 10.51
C PHE A 158 17.97 15.72 11.65
N LYS A 159 19.31 15.71 11.76
CA LYS A 159 20.01 16.25 12.95
C LYS A 159 20.73 17.58 12.73
N PHE A 160 21.05 17.94 11.49
CA PHE A 160 21.94 19.08 11.20
C PHE A 160 21.29 20.18 10.38
N GLU A 161 20.05 19.96 9.91
CA GLU A 161 19.25 20.97 9.23
C GLU A 161 18.57 21.88 10.26
N LYS A 162 19.32 22.90 10.70
CA LYS A 162 18.77 23.98 11.51
C LYS A 162 17.73 24.77 10.71
N GLU A 163 18.01 25.02 9.44
CA GLU A 163 17.16 25.80 8.54
C GLU A 163 16.49 24.92 7.47
N PRO A 164 15.28 25.28 7.02
CA PRO A 164 14.65 24.69 5.83
C PRO A 164 15.55 24.78 4.59
N LEU A 165 15.45 23.79 3.70
CA LEU A 165 16.04 23.87 2.37
C LEU A 165 15.47 25.08 1.62
N LYS A 166 16.34 25.75 0.84
CA LYS A 166 15.93 26.86 0.00
C LYS A 166 14.87 26.39 -1.03
N PRO A 167 13.86 27.22 -1.36
CA PRO A 167 12.78 26.83 -2.25
C PRO A 167 13.23 26.27 -3.60
N GLU A 168 14.29 26.82 -4.18
CA GLU A 168 14.82 26.39 -5.48
C GLU A 168 15.25 24.91 -5.48
N TYR A 169 15.98 24.47 -4.46
CA TYR A 169 16.41 23.07 -4.32
C TYR A 169 15.25 22.15 -3.94
N ALA A 170 14.30 22.65 -3.15
CA ALA A 170 13.12 21.88 -2.79
C ALA A 170 12.30 21.49 -4.04
N VAL A 171 12.08 22.47 -4.92
CA VAL A 171 11.39 22.25 -6.21
C VAL A 171 12.15 21.28 -7.10
N GLU A 172 13.48 21.35 -7.13
CA GLU A 172 14.31 20.43 -7.92
C GLU A 172 14.19 18.98 -7.42
N ILE A 173 14.30 18.77 -6.11
CA ILE A 173 14.13 17.44 -5.49
C ILE A 173 12.73 16.87 -5.78
N GLU A 174 11.68 17.68 -5.61
CA GLU A 174 10.31 17.25 -5.86
C GLU A 174 10.07 16.90 -7.34
N LYS A 175 10.66 17.66 -8.29
CA LYS A 175 10.60 17.35 -9.73
C LYS A 175 11.25 16.01 -10.08
N LEU A 176 12.31 15.63 -9.37
CA LEU A 176 12.95 14.32 -9.52
C LEU A 176 12.13 13.18 -8.88
N GLY A 177 11.06 13.50 -8.14
CA GLY A 177 10.22 12.55 -7.42
C GLY A 177 10.67 12.30 -5.98
N GLY A 178 11.65 13.06 -5.49
CA GLY A 178 12.05 13.07 -4.10
C GLY A 178 10.99 13.69 -3.20
N LYS A 179 11.06 13.38 -1.90
CA LYS A 179 10.14 13.90 -0.89
C LYS A 179 10.87 14.71 0.15
N LEU A 180 10.19 15.69 0.72
CA LEU A 180 10.67 16.52 1.82
C LEU A 180 9.68 16.48 2.97
N THR A 181 10.11 16.90 4.15
CA THR A 181 9.17 17.24 5.21
C THR A 181 8.34 18.48 4.83
N LYS A 182 7.25 18.74 5.55
CA LYS A 182 6.45 19.96 5.37
C LYS A 182 7.26 21.25 5.55
N ASP A 183 8.32 21.18 6.35
CA ASP A 183 9.22 22.30 6.64
C ASP A 183 10.43 22.35 5.69
N ARG A 184 10.34 21.67 4.52
CA ARG A 184 11.40 21.54 3.50
C ARG A 184 12.72 20.99 4.07
N LYS A 185 12.64 20.02 4.98
CA LYS A 185 13.83 19.30 5.46
C LYS A 185 14.06 18.03 4.66
N LEU A 186 15.32 17.65 4.50
CA LEU A 186 15.69 16.41 3.83
C LEU A 186 15.36 15.21 4.70
N VAL A 187 14.97 14.16 4.02
CA VAL A 187 14.61 12.85 4.55
C VAL A 187 15.28 11.79 3.66
N CYS A 188 15.29 10.51 4.05
CA CYS A 188 15.84 9.46 3.19
C CYS A 188 15.21 9.48 1.80
N GLU A 189 13.90 9.73 1.73
CA GLU A 189 13.12 9.77 0.50
C GLU A 189 13.35 11.03 -0.35
N SER A 190 14.16 11.99 0.11
CA SER A 190 14.61 13.11 -0.73
C SER A 190 15.52 12.64 -1.85
N CYS A 191 16.25 11.55 -1.64
CA CYS A 191 17.21 11.02 -2.61
C CYS A 191 16.96 9.54 -2.93
N HIS A 192 16.45 8.76 -1.99
CA HIS A 192 16.17 7.33 -2.19
C HIS A 192 14.68 7.10 -2.47
N SER A 193 14.35 6.10 -3.28
CA SER A 193 12.97 5.69 -3.48
C SER A 193 12.82 4.19 -3.31
N PRO A 194 11.98 3.72 -2.37
CA PRO A 194 11.76 2.29 -2.18
C PRO A 194 11.13 1.63 -3.41
N HIS A 195 10.44 2.41 -4.25
CA HIS A 195 9.84 1.99 -5.51
C HIS A 195 10.27 2.95 -6.63
N ARG A 196 10.47 2.48 -7.86
CA ARG A 196 10.85 3.33 -9.00
C ARG A 196 12.15 4.12 -8.82
N GLY A 197 13.11 3.62 -8.05
CA GLY A 197 14.45 4.21 -8.13
C GLY A 197 14.98 4.09 -9.57
N ARG A 198 15.83 5.02 -9.97
CA ARG A 198 16.36 5.15 -11.33
C ARG A 198 17.85 4.80 -11.42
N ALA A 199 18.52 4.70 -10.27
CA ALA A 199 19.92 4.37 -10.16
C ALA A 199 20.20 3.42 -8.98
N GLU A 200 21.46 2.99 -8.86
CA GLU A 200 21.90 2.08 -7.80
C GLU A 200 21.59 2.61 -6.40
N LYS A 201 21.56 1.70 -5.42
CA LYS A 201 21.22 2.02 -4.01
C LYS A 201 19.85 2.71 -3.86
N ALA A 202 18.96 2.43 -4.81
CA ALA A 202 17.62 2.97 -4.88
C ALA A 202 17.53 4.49 -4.96
N LEU A 203 18.46 5.14 -5.67
CA LEU A 203 18.42 6.59 -5.87
C LEU A 203 17.35 7.01 -6.88
N ILE A 204 16.76 8.20 -6.70
CA ILE A 204 15.77 8.80 -7.61
C ILE A 204 16.40 9.32 -8.91
N GLU A 205 17.70 9.55 -8.92
CA GLU A 205 18.47 10.02 -10.07
C GLU A 205 19.91 9.52 -9.96
N TRP A 206 20.62 9.41 -11.09
CA TRP A 206 22.06 9.10 -11.07
C TRP A 206 22.86 10.20 -10.38
N ALA A 207 23.85 9.80 -9.59
CA ALA A 207 24.75 10.71 -8.90
C ALA A 207 26.20 10.35 -9.25
N ASP A 208 26.65 10.83 -10.40
CA ASP A 208 27.97 10.50 -10.98
C ASP A 208 29.15 11.06 -10.19
N ASN A 209 28.91 11.94 -9.20
CA ASN A 209 29.93 12.54 -8.35
C ASN A 209 29.43 12.67 -6.90
N SER A 210 29.16 11.56 -6.23
CA SER A 210 29.17 11.56 -4.76
C SER A 210 30.63 11.68 -4.31
N LEU A 211 31.20 12.88 -4.49
CA LEU A 211 32.41 13.31 -3.81
C LEU A 211 32.06 13.48 -2.32
N LEU A 212 32.02 12.36 -1.61
CA LEU A 212 32.31 12.34 -0.18
C LEU A 212 33.81 12.13 -0.01
#